data_AF-A0A5C8PAK2-F1
#
_entry.id   AF-A0A5C8PAK2-F1
#
_cell.length_a   1.000
_cell.length_b   1.000
_cell.length_c   1.000
_cell.angle_alpha   90.00
_cell.angle_beta   90.00
_cell.angle_gamma   90.00
#
_symmetry.space_group_name_H-M   'P 1'
#
loop_
_entity.id
_entity.type
_entity.pdbx_description
1 polymer ?
#
loop_
_entity_poly.entity_id
_entity_poly.type
_entity_poly.pdbx_seq_one_letter_code
_entity_poly.pdbx_strand_id
1 'polypeptide(L)'
;MAAAEPDRLPALRQAMHRIADAVAALPEAHRDLAGNALLNVAVETLVDEVGTSQAARLLRRVAALVDHGVQPPESGAINLARCDA
;
A
#
# COMPACT_ATOMS: atom_id res chain seq x y z
N MET A 1 -5.03 21.65 22.52
CA MET A 1 -6.06 20.92 21.74
C MET A 1 -5.41 20.51 20.42
N ALA A 2 -5.00 19.24 20.29
CA ALA A 2 -4.55 18.72 19.01
C ALA A 2 -5.77 18.61 18.09
N ALA A 3 -5.72 19.21 16.90
CA ALA A 3 -6.76 19.03 15.90
C ALA A 3 -6.87 17.54 15.58
N ALA A 4 -8.08 16.99 15.58
CA ALA A 4 -8.31 15.62 15.13
C ALA A 4 -7.76 15.50 13.70
N GLU A 5 -6.78 14.61 13.50
CA GLU A 5 -6.25 14.38 12.17
C GLU A 5 -7.42 13.99 11.25
N PRO A 6 -7.57 14.67 10.10
CA PRO A 6 -8.64 14.35 9.17
C PRO A 6 -8.51 12.88 8.77
N ASP A 7 -9.65 12.18 8.69
CA ASP A 7 -9.68 10.80 8.25
C ASP A 7 -9.00 10.69 6.87
N ARG A 8 -7.80 10.10 6.83
CA ARG A 8 -6.99 9.98 5.62
C ARG A 8 -7.40 8.79 4.76
N LEU A 9 -8.27 7.91 5.28
CA LEU A 9 -8.70 6.70 4.58
C LEU A 9 -9.50 6.99 3.30
N PRO A 10 -10.47 7.93 3.28
CA PRO A 10 -11.18 8.29 2.06
C PRO A 10 -10.26 8.81 0.97
N ALA A 11 -9.29 9.66 1.33
CA ALA A 11 -8.31 10.21 0.39
C ALA A 11 -7.39 9.11 -0.18
N LEU A 12 -6.91 8.21 0.68
CA LEU A 12 -6.11 7.05 0.25
C LEU A 12 -6.90 6.12 -0.67
N ARG A 13 -8.15 5.79 -0.33
CA ARG A 13 -9.02 4.97 -1.18
C ARG A 13 -9.25 5.61 -2.54
N GLN A 14 -9.47 6.93 -2.58
CA GLN A 14 -9.63 7.67 -3.83
C GLN A 14 -8.35 7.62 -4.68
N ALA A 15 -7.19 7.79 -4.06
CA ALA A 15 -5.90 7.69 -4.76
C ALA A 15 -5.68 6.28 -5.33
N MET A 16 -5.98 5.23 -4.54
CA MET A 16 -5.87 3.83 -4.99
C MET A 16 -6.80 3.53 -6.18
N HIS A 17 -8.04 4.02 -6.17
CA HIS A 17 -8.95 3.87 -7.31
C HIS A 17 -8.40 4.55 -8.57
N ARG A 18 -7.90 5.78 -8.46
CA ARG A 18 -7.31 6.50 -9.60
C ARG A 18 -6.11 5.76 -10.20
N ILE A 19 -5.28 5.16 -9.35
CA ILE A 19 -4.14 4.34 -9.80
C ILE A 19 -4.64 3.09 -10.52
N ALA A 20 -5.63 2.39 -9.97
CA ALA A 20 -6.21 1.20 -10.60
C ALA A 20 -6.83 1.51 -11.96
N ASP A 21 -7.59 2.61 -12.07
CA ASP A 21 -8.18 3.07 -13.32
C ASP A 21 -7.10 3.41 -14.36
N ALA A 22 -6.04 4.11 -13.95
CA ALA A 22 -4.92 4.45 -14.81
C ALA A 22 -4.17 3.21 -15.33
N VAL A 23 -3.96 2.20 -14.48
CA VAL A 23 -3.33 0.93 -14.87
C VAL A 23 -4.24 0.13 -15.81
N ALA A 24 -5.55 0.09 -15.56
CA ALA A 24 -6.51 -0.60 -16.41
C ALA A 24 -6.61 -0.01 -17.82
N ALA A 25 -6.42 1.31 -17.95
CA ALA A 25 -6.40 2.03 -19.21
C ALA A 25 -5.15 1.74 -20.08
N LEU A 26 -4.08 1.15 -19.50
CA LEU A 26 -2.89 0.77 -20.26
C LEU A 26 -3.16 -0.45 -21.16
N PRO A 27 -2.43 -0.58 -22.28
CA PRO A 27 -2.46 -1.80 -23.08
C PRO A 27 -2.05 -3.00 -22.22
N GLU A 28 -2.71 -4.15 -22.44
CA GLU A 28 -2.54 -5.36 -21.61
C GLU A 28 -1.07 -5.75 -21.41
N ALA A 29 -0.27 -5.70 -22.48
CA ALA A 29 1.17 -5.99 -22.45
C ALA A 29 2.00 -5.10 -21.50
N HIS A 30 1.46 -3.94 -21.09
CA HIS A 30 2.14 -2.98 -20.21
C HIS A 30 1.59 -2.98 -18.78
N ARG A 31 0.47 -3.67 -18.50
CA ARG A 31 -0.18 -3.62 -17.18
C ARG A 31 0.69 -4.25 -16.10
N ASP A 32 1.30 -5.40 -16.40
CA ASP A 32 2.21 -6.08 -15.47
C ASP A 32 3.46 -5.23 -15.19
N LEU A 33 3.98 -4.54 -16.22
CA LEU A 33 5.11 -3.63 -16.08
C LEU A 33 4.76 -2.42 -15.21
N ALA A 34 3.57 -1.85 -15.40
CA ALA A 34 3.08 -0.75 -14.57
C ALA A 34 2.88 -1.18 -13.11
N GLY A 35 2.32 -2.38 -12.88
CA GLY A 35 2.19 -2.97 -11.56
C GLY A 35 3.54 -3.14 -10.86
N ASN A 36 4.53 -3.68 -11.56
CA ASN A 36 5.89 -3.85 -11.04
C ASN A 36 6.57 -2.51 -10.73
N ALA A 37 6.41 -1.51 -11.61
CA ALA A 37 6.97 -0.18 -11.36
C ALA A 37 6.36 0.49 -10.12
N LEU A 38 5.04 0.42 -9.97
CA LEU A 38 4.34 0.93 -8.79
C LEU A 38 4.77 0.23 -7.50
N LEU A 39 4.95 -1.10 -7.56
CA LEU A 39 5.47 -1.86 -6.42
C LEU A 39 6.88 -1.41 -6.04
N ASN A 40 7.78 -1.23 -7.01
CA ASN A 40 9.15 -0.78 -6.74
C ASN A 40 9.17 0.59 -6.04
N VAL A 41 8.40 1.56 -6.56
CA VAL A 41 8.28 2.89 -5.96
C VAL A 41 7.71 2.82 -4.54
N ALA A 42 6.69 1.98 -4.32
CA ALA A 42 6.09 1.81 -3.00
C ALA A 42 7.07 1.17 -2.01
N VAL A 43 7.85 0.18 -2.43
CA VAL A 43 8.88 -0.45 -1.59
C VAL A 43 10.01 0.52 -1.27
N GLU A 44 10.49 1.30 -2.24
CA GLU A 44 11.49 2.34 -2.03
C GLU A 44 11.02 3.36 -0.98
N THR A 45 9.81 3.90 -1.17
CA THR A 45 9.18 4.83 -0.22
C THR A 45 9.04 4.22 1.18
N LEU A 46 8.60 2.95 1.28
CA LEU A 46 8.51 2.26 2.57
C LEU A 46 9.88 2.10 3.24
N VAL A 47 10.91 1.75 2.48
CA VAL A 47 12.27 1.62 3.02
C VAL A 47 12.78 2.96 3.54
N ASP A 48 12.51 4.06 2.83
CA ASP A 48 12.92 5.40 3.25
C ASP A 48 12.17 5.88 4.51
N GLU A 49 10.88 5.58 4.62
CA GLU A 49 10.06 6.04 5.75
C GLU A 49 10.24 5.20 7.03
N VAL A 50 10.34 3.87 6.91
CA VAL A 50 10.33 2.96 8.08
C VAL A 50 11.57 2.06 8.19
N GLY A 51 12.48 2.11 7.23
CA GLY A 51 13.68 1.28 7.18
C GLY A 51 13.45 -0.14 6.64
N THR A 52 14.52 -0.77 6.17
CA THR A 52 14.48 -2.06 5.45
C THR A 52 13.84 -3.20 6.26
N SER A 53 14.14 -3.31 7.55
CA SER A 53 13.63 -4.40 8.39
C SER A 53 12.10 -4.32 8.57
N GLN A 54 11.58 -3.12 8.80
CA GLN A 54 10.15 -2.89 8.99
C GLN A 54 9.40 -2.99 7.66
N ALA A 55 9.95 -2.43 6.57
CA ALA A 55 9.40 -2.59 5.23
C ALA A 55 9.27 -4.08 4.84
N ALA A 56 10.30 -4.89 5.09
CA ALA A 56 10.25 -6.33 4.83
C ALA A 56 9.18 -7.06 5.67
N ARG A 57 8.97 -6.64 6.93
CA ARG A 57 7.90 -7.19 7.80
C ARG A 57 6.51 -6.87 7.24
N LEU A 58 6.31 -5.64 6.77
CA LEU A 58 5.04 -5.21 6.15
C LEU A 58 4.76 -5.97 4.85
N LEU A 59 5.74 -6.07 3.95
CA LEU A 59 5.59 -6.78 2.68
C LEU A 59 5.28 -8.27 2.87
N ARG A 60 5.93 -8.95 3.82
CA ARG A 60 5.60 -10.34 4.15
C ARG A 60 4.15 -10.51 4.61
N ARG A 61 3.64 -9.56 5.38
CA ARG A 61 2.25 -9.60 5.86
C ARG A 61 1.25 -9.35 4.74
N VAL A 62 1.57 -8.43 3.82
CA VAL A 62 0.78 -8.23 2.60
C VAL A 62 0.77 -9.49 1.74
N ALA A 63 1.92 -10.12 1.54
CA ALA A 63 2.02 -11.37 0.78
C ALA A 63 1.16 -12.48 1.41
N ALA A 64 1.16 -12.63 2.73
CA ALA A 64 0.31 -13.59 3.42
C ALA A 64 -1.19 -13.29 3.24
N LEU A 65 -1.61 -12.02 3.25
CA LEU A 65 -3.00 -11.65 2.97
C LEU A 65 -3.42 -12.02 1.54
N VAL A 66 -2.55 -11.74 0.56
CA VAL A 66 -2.77 -12.10 -0.84
C VAL A 66 -2.86 -13.61 -1.03
N ASP A 67 -1.96 -14.38 -0.40
CA ASP A 67 -1.94 -15.84 -0.46
C ASP A 67 -3.23 -16.48 0.10
N HIS A 68 -3.82 -15.86 1.12
CA HIS A 68 -5.11 -16.26 1.67
C HIS A 68 -6.32 -15.74 0.88
N GLY A 69 -6.12 -15.02 -0.23
CA GLY A 69 -7.19 -14.42 -1.02
C GLY A 69 -7.94 -13.29 -0.30
N VAL A 70 -7.36 -12.77 0.79
CA VAL A 70 -7.96 -11.71 1.61
C VAL A 70 -7.41 -10.38 1.13
N GLN A 71 -8.26 -9.52 0.57
CA GLN A 71 -7.87 -8.12 0.36
C GLN A 71 -7.54 -7.48 1.72
N PRO A 72 -6.45 -6.70 1.83
CA PRO A 72 -6.14 -5.99 3.06
C PRO A 72 -7.35 -5.14 3.48
N PRO A 73 -7.79 -5.21 4.75
CA PRO A 73 -9.05 -4.63 5.18
C PRO A 73 -9.06 -3.13 4.93
N GLU A 74 -10.07 -2.64 4.20
CA GLU A 74 -10.18 -1.24 3.78
C GLU A 74 -10.26 -0.25 4.95
N SER A 75 -10.58 -0.72 6.16
CA SER A 75 -10.96 0.10 7.31
C SER A 75 -9.85 0.32 8.35
N GLY A 76 -8.60 0.03 8.02
CA GLY A 76 -7.50 0.35 8.91
C GLY A 76 -6.24 0.61 8.13
N ALA A 77 -5.82 1.87 8.09
CA ALA A 77 -4.41 2.18 7.88
C ALA A 77 -3.62 1.24 8.80
N ILE A 78 -2.67 0.49 8.23
CA ILE A 78 -1.85 -0.42 9.00
C ILE A 78 -1.21 0.43 10.10
N ASN A 79 -1.63 0.22 11.34
CA ASN A 79 -1.13 1.00 12.46
C ASN A 79 0.32 0.58 12.71
N LEU A 80 1.25 1.36 12.15
CA LEU A 80 2.70 1.13 12.24
C LEU A 80 3.21 1.21 13.68
N ALA A 81 2.52 1.93 14.57
CA ALA A 81 2.85 2.01 15.99
C ALA A 81 2.53 0.72 16.78
N ARG A 82 1.79 -0.23 16.18
CA ARG A 82 1.58 -1.57 16.78
C ARG A 82 2.67 -2.58 16.37
N CYS A 83 3.70 -2.15 15.64
CA CYS A 83 4.80 -3.02 15.21
C CYS A 83 6.05 -2.97 16.09
N ASP A 84 6.08 -2.15 17.14
CA ASP A 84 7.10 -2.25 18.19
C ASP A 84 6.74 -3.38 19.17
N ALA A 85 7.05 -4.61 18.74
CA ALA A 85 7.19 -5.79 19.58
C ALA A 85 8.13 -6.80 18.91
#